data_AF-A0A845UAQ0-F1
#
_entry.id   AF-A0A845UAQ0-F1
#
_cell.length_a   1.000
_cell.length_b   1.000
_cell.length_c   1.000
_cell.angle_alpha   90.00
_cell.angle_beta   90.00
_cell.angle_gamma   90.00
#
_symmetry.space_group_name_H-M   'P 1'
#
loop_
_entity.id
_entity.type
_entity.pdbx_description
1 polymer ?
#
loop_
_entity_poly.entity_id
_entity_poly.type
_entity_poly.pdbx_seq_one_letter_code
_entity_poly.pdbx_strand_id
1 'polypeptide(L)'
;MQNESETVHQIIAEIGRTLGYPPAAIPTQIDEQKTSIVLDVKPATLCNWRCTGRYNLPFIKTGRLVRYRIADLAAWIAKRRTGAEG
;
A
#
# COMPACT_ATOMS: atom_id res chain seq x y z
N MET A 1 -20.51 -11.05 2.64
CA MET A 1 -19.60 -9.88 2.72
C MET A 1 -18.27 -10.22 3.43
N GLN A 2 -17.77 -11.46 3.35
CA GLN A 2 -16.56 -11.91 4.08
C GLN A 2 -15.26 -11.87 3.25
N ASN A 3 -15.36 -11.63 1.93
CA ASN A 3 -14.23 -11.80 1.01
C ASN A 3 -13.22 -10.64 1.05
N GLU A 4 -13.66 -9.44 1.46
CA GLU A 4 -12.83 -8.23 1.43
C GLU A 4 -11.74 -8.27 2.50
N SER A 5 -12.09 -8.69 3.73
CA SER A 5 -11.14 -8.84 4.83
C SER A 5 -10.11 -9.94 4.53
N GLU A 6 -10.50 -11.05 3.91
CA GLU A 6 -9.58 -12.13 3.54
C GLU A 6 -8.59 -11.67 2.46
N THR A 7 -9.08 -10.97 1.44
CA THR A 7 -8.23 -10.40 0.38
C THR A 7 -7.22 -9.41 0.95
N VAL A 8 -7.63 -8.54 1.87
CA VAL A 8 -6.73 -7.60 2.54
C VAL A 8 -5.65 -8.35 3.31
N HIS A 9 -5.97 -9.38 4.09
CA HIS A 9 -4.96 -10.17 4.81
C HIS A 9 -3.96 -10.86 3.87
N GLN A 10 -4.44 -11.42 2.75
CA GLN A 10 -3.57 -12.03 1.73
C GLN A 10 -2.60 -10.99 1.14
N ILE A 11 -3.10 -9.80 0.82
CA ILE A 11 -2.27 -8.70 0.30
C ILE A 11 -1.26 -8.25 1.36
N ILE A 12 -1.63 -8.14 2.63
CA ILE A 12 -0.69 -7.79 3.71
C ILE A 12 0.43 -8.83 3.82
N ALA A 13 0.10 -10.12 3.73
CA ALA A 13 1.09 -11.19 3.74
C ALA A 13 2.03 -11.14 2.52
N GLU A 14 1.49 -10.82 1.35
CA GLU A 14 2.27 -10.61 0.12
C GLU A 14 3.20 -9.40 0.23
N ILE A 15 2.71 -8.27 0.74
CA ILE A 15 3.51 -7.07 1.04
C ILE A 15 4.68 -7.43 1.99
N GLY A 16 4.40 -8.20 3.04
CA GLY A 16 5.41 -8.68 3.98
C GLY A 16 6.50 -9.49 3.28
N ARG A 17 6.11 -10.44 2.41
CA ARG A 17 7.04 -11.24 1.60
C ARG A 17 7.88 -10.38 0.66
N THR A 18 7.28 -9.43 -0.06
CA THR A 18 7.99 -8.53 -0.98
C THR A 18 9.02 -7.67 -0.26
N LEU A 19 8.70 -7.21 0.95
CA LEU A 19 9.61 -6.40 1.76
C LEU A 19 10.60 -7.24 2.59
N GLY A 20 10.50 -8.57 2.56
CA GLY A 20 11.33 -9.49 3.34
C GLY A 20 11.06 -9.47 4.85
N TYR A 21 9.89 -8.98 5.29
CA TYR A 21 9.51 -8.98 6.69
C TYR A 21 8.77 -10.27 7.08
N PRO A 22 9.11 -10.89 8.22
CA PRO A 22 8.31 -11.98 8.74
C PRO A 22 6.93 -11.44 9.18
N PRO A 23 5.85 -12.24 9.07
CA PRO A 23 4.48 -11.79 9.33
C PRO A 23 4.26 -11.24 10.75
N ALA A 24 5.11 -11.63 11.72
CA ALA A 24 5.08 -11.14 13.09
C ALA A 24 5.74 -9.77 13.31
N ALA A 25 6.54 -9.27 12.35
CA ALA A 25 7.29 -8.02 12.47
C ALA A 25 6.89 -6.98 11.42
N ILE A 26 5.73 -7.17 10.77
CA ILE A 26 5.23 -6.22 9.79
C ILE A 26 4.92 -4.89 10.49
N PRO A 27 5.60 -3.78 10.14
CA PRO A 27 5.35 -2.50 10.79
C PRO A 27 3.97 -1.98 10.38
N THR A 28 3.24 -1.34 11.29
CA THR A 28 1.91 -0.77 10.99
C THR A 28 1.95 0.26 9.85
N GLN A 29 3.11 0.92 9.68
CA GLN A 29 3.35 1.91 8.65
C GLN A 29 4.66 1.66 7.94
N ILE A 30 4.69 1.92 6.64
CA ILE A 30 5.86 1.83 5.78
C ILE A 30 6.16 3.17 5.12
N ASP A 31 7.44 3.42 4.85
CA ASP A 31 7.86 4.62 4.14
C ASP A 31 7.51 4.55 2.64
N GLU A 32 7.61 5.69 1.95
CA GLU A 32 7.29 5.78 0.52
C GLU A 32 8.15 4.86 -0.35
N GLN A 33 9.40 4.61 0.02
CA GLN A 33 10.31 3.71 -0.72
C GLN A 33 9.81 2.27 -0.69
N LYS A 34 9.39 1.79 0.49
CA LYS A 34 8.82 0.45 0.63
C LYS A 34 7.48 0.35 -0.10
N THR A 35 6.67 1.40 -0.01
CA THR A 35 5.38 1.49 -0.73
C THR A 35 5.59 1.43 -2.24
N SER A 36 6.65 2.06 -2.76
CA SER A 36 6.95 2.05 -4.19
C SER A 36 7.39 0.66 -4.67
N ILE A 37 8.16 -0.07 -3.86
CA ILE A 37 8.54 -1.47 -4.13
C ILE A 37 7.30 -2.37 -4.17
N VAL A 38 6.41 -2.22 -3.18
CA VAL A 38 5.17 -3.00 -3.08
C VAL A 38 4.26 -2.81 -4.31
N LEU A 39 4.14 -1.58 -4.77
CA LEU A 39 3.29 -1.22 -5.90
C LEU A 39 4.00 -1.34 -7.26
N ASP A 40 5.28 -1.72 -7.27
CA ASP A 40 6.17 -1.73 -8.43
C ASP A 40 6.14 -0.41 -9.23
N VAL A 41 6.18 0.72 -8.51
CA VAL A 41 6.20 2.07 -9.09
C VAL A 41 7.41 2.85 -8.60
N LYS A 42 7.74 3.92 -9.32
CA LYS A 42 8.78 4.86 -8.87
C LYS A 42 8.25 5.72 -7.70
N PRO A 43 9.10 6.06 -6.70
CA PRO A 43 8.72 7.02 -5.64
C PRO A 43 8.23 8.37 -6.19
N ALA A 44 8.79 8.81 -7.31
CA ALA A 44 8.36 10.01 -8.03
C ALA A 44 6.88 9.91 -8.49
N THR A 45 6.45 8.72 -8.91
CA THR A 45 5.05 8.46 -9.28
C THR A 45 4.13 8.59 -8.06
N LEU A 46 4.54 8.07 -6.89
CA LEU A 46 3.80 8.27 -5.64
C LEU A 46 3.75 9.74 -5.20
N CYS A 47 4.82 10.50 -5.44
CA CYS A 47 4.81 11.95 -5.24
C CYS A 47 3.77 12.63 -6.15
N ASN A 48 3.77 12.27 -7.44
CA ASN A 48 2.78 12.78 -8.38
C ASN A 48 1.35 12.43 -7.98
N TRP A 49 1.09 11.21 -7.48
CA TRP A 49 -0.23 10.80 -7.00
C TRP A 49 -0.71 11.63 -5.81
N ARG A 50 0.20 12.00 -4.90
CA ARG A 50 -0.10 12.90 -3.78
C ARG A 50 -0.38 14.32 -4.26
N CYS A 51 0.44 14.85 -5.18
CA CYS A 51 0.29 16.22 -5.70
C CYS A 51 -0.96 16.39 -6.57
N THR A 52 -1.29 15.39 -7.38
CA THR A 52 -2.46 15.42 -8.28
C THR A 52 -3.75 14.96 -7.61
N GLY A 53 -3.67 14.28 -6.46
CA GLY A 53 -4.82 13.75 -5.74
C GLY A 53 -5.59 12.64 -6.48
N ARG A 54 -5.12 12.19 -7.66
CA ARG A 54 -5.87 11.35 -8.59
C ARG A 54 -6.29 9.99 -8.03
N TYR A 55 -5.52 9.47 -7.08
CA TYR A 55 -5.64 8.09 -6.62
C TYR A 55 -5.95 7.93 -5.13
N ASN A 56 -6.12 9.06 -4.42
CA ASN A 56 -6.58 9.15 -3.03
C ASN A 56 -6.03 8.04 -2.11
N LEU A 57 -4.72 7.80 -2.19
CA LEU A 57 -4.03 6.82 -1.35
C LEU A 57 -3.81 7.44 0.03
N PRO A 58 -4.37 6.88 1.12
CA PRO A 58 -4.21 7.44 2.46
C PRO A 58 -2.73 7.47 2.86
N PHE A 59 -2.22 8.65 3.17
CA PHE A 59 -0.85 8.85 3.64
C PHE A 59 -0.84 9.69 4.91
N ILE A 60 0.12 9.38 5.77
CA ILE A 60 0.38 10.13 7.00
C ILE A 60 1.68 10.89 6.77
N LYS A 61 1.57 12.22 6.74
CA LYS A 61 2.71 13.12 6.63
C LYS A 61 3.13 13.57 8.02
N THR A 62 4.36 13.23 8.40
CA THR A 62 4.98 13.67 9.65
C THR A 62 6.21 14.51 9.31
N GLY A 63 6.01 15.83 9.24
CA GLY A 63 7.03 16.77 8.79
C GLY A 63 7.45 16.51 7.34
N ARG A 64 8.74 16.20 7.12
CA ARG A 64 9.27 15.81 5.80
C ARG A 64 9.02 14.34 5.43
N LEU A 65 8.67 13.50 6.40
CA LEU A 65 8.49 12.07 6.19
C LEU A 65 7.04 11.78 5.78
N VAL A 66 6.88 10.86 4.83
CA VAL A 66 5.57 10.35 4.43
C VAL A 66 5.53 8.86 4.62
N ARG A 67 4.52 8.42 5.38
CA ARG A 67 4.29 7.02 5.71
C ARG A 67 2.91 6.59 5.25
N TYR A 68 2.82 5.32 4.86
CA TYR A 68 1.59 4.67 4.42
C TYR A 68 1.27 3.56 5.40
N ARG A 69 0.01 3.45 5.82
CA ARG A 69 -0.42 2.32 6.64
C ARG A 69 -0.55 1.10 5.74
N ILE A 70 -0.03 -0.04 6.19
CA ILE A 70 -0.09 -1.27 5.39
C ILE A 70 -1.54 -1.75 5.24
N ALA A 71 -2.37 -1.63 6.28
CA ALA A 71 -3.79 -1.97 6.21
C ALA A 71 -4.54 -1.13 5.16
N ASP A 72 -4.32 0.19 5.15
CA ASP A 72 -4.95 1.09 4.18
C ASP A 72 -4.43 0.85 2.76
N LEU A 73 -3.12 0.59 2.61
CA LEU A 73 -2.51 0.24 1.33
C LEU A 73 -3.09 -1.07 0.77
N ALA A 74 -3.20 -2.10 1.61
CA ALA A 74 -3.78 -3.39 1.23
C ALA A 74 -5.26 -3.27 0.85
N ALA A 75 -6.04 -2.50 1.61
CA ALA A 75 -7.44 -2.19 1.28
C ALA A 75 -7.56 -1.44 -0.06
N TRP A 76 -6.65 -0.49 -0.31
CA TRP A 76 -6.60 0.25 -1.58
C TRP A 76 -6.25 -0.66 -2.77
N ILE A 77 -5.30 -1.60 -2.59
CA ILE A 77 -4.95 -2.59 -3.61
C ILE A 77 -6.13 -3.55 -3.85
N ALA A 78 -6.75 -4.05 -2.79
CA ALA A 78 -7.92 -4.93 -2.88
C ALA A 78 -9.06 -4.27 -3.68
N LYS A 79 -9.34 -2.99 -3.42
CA LYS A 79 -10.35 -2.19 -4.14
C LYS A 79 -10.04 -1.99 -5.62
N ARG A 80 -8.77 -2.04 -6.02
CA ARG A 80 -8.33 -1.89 -7.42
C ARG A 80 -8.20 -3.19 -8.19
N ARG A 81 -7.96 -4.30 -7.49
CA ARG A 81 -7.81 -5.63 -8.07
C ARG A 81 -9.07 -6.08 -8.82
N THR A 82 -10.22 -5.45 -8.60
CA THR A 82 -11.45 -5.65 -9.38
C THR A 82 -11.44 -5.00 -10.78
N GLY A 83 -10.30 -4.49 -11.25
CA GLY A 83 -10.14 -3.84 -12.56
C GLY A 83 -9.29 -4.61 -13.58
N ALA A 84 -9.21 -5.95 -13.48
CA ALA A 84 -8.60 -6.81 -14.49
C ALA A 84 -9.67 -7.46 -15.40
N GLU A 85 -10.72 -6.72 -15.77
CA GLU A 85 -11.61 -7.07 -16.87
C GLU A 85 -11.93 -5.79 -17.64
N GLY A 86 -11.50 -5.74 -18.90
CA GLY A 86 -11.62 -4.63 -19.83
C GLY A 86 -10.85 -4.93 -21.10
#